data_AF-A0A8I1RYY3-F1
#
_entry.id   AF-A0A8I1RYY3-F1
#
_cell.length_a   1.000
_cell.length_b   1.000
_cell.length_c   1.000
_cell.angle_alpha   90.00
_cell.angle_beta   90.00
_cell.angle_gamma   90.00
#
_symmetry.space_group_name_H-M   'P 1'
#
loop_
_entity.id
_entity.type
_entity.pdbx_description
1 polymer ?
#
loop_
_entity_poly.entity_id
_entity_poly.type
_entity_poly.pdbx_seq_one_letter_code
_entity_poly.pdbx_strand_id
1 'polypeptide(L)' 'MRDYDITDSDISLLCDIGGGLSAPLESSRLTRVIGLIALGLVRREPETQGGGLRLTEKAQDVLAERGVGINES' A
#
# COMPACT_ATOMS: atom_id res chain seq x y z
N MET A 1 -2.07 11.57 16.12
CA MET A 1 -2.35 10.69 14.97
C MET A 1 -2.82 9.37 15.57
N ARG A 2 -3.95 8.76 15.16
CA ARG A 2 -4.31 7.44 15.73
C ARG A 2 -3.27 6.44 15.24
N ASP A 3 -2.46 5.92 16.17
CA ASP A 3 -1.53 4.81 15.98
C ASP A 3 -2.30 3.59 15.49
N TYR A 4 -2.49 3.50 14.18
CA TYR A 4 -2.67 2.21 13.57
C TYR A 4 -1.32 1.51 13.66
N ASP A 5 -1.30 0.34 14.30
CA ASP A 5 -0.11 -0.49 14.40
C ASP A 5 0.22 -1.03 13.00
N ILE A 6 0.86 -0.18 12.20
CA ILE A 6 1.35 -0.54 10.87
C ILE A 6 2.58 -1.41 11.09
N THR A 7 2.41 -2.71 10.82
CA THR A 7 3.46 -3.71 11.01
C THR A 7 4.48 -3.64 9.87
N ASP A 8 5.66 -4.23 10.04
CA ASP A 8 6.64 -4.36 8.96
C ASP A 8 6.09 -5.12 7.74
N SER A 9 5.17 -6.06 7.98
CA SER A 9 4.46 -6.74 6.89
C SER A 9 3.59 -5.80 6.07
N ASP A 10 2.97 -4.81 6.72
CA ASP A 10 2.14 -3.83 6.05
C ASP A 10 3.01 -2.85 5.26
N ILE A 11 4.15 -2.43 5.82
CA ILE A 11 5.14 -1.62 5.11
C ILE A 11 5.64 -2.35 3.85
N SER A 12 6.04 -3.62 3.98
CA SER A 12 6.46 -4.42 2.82
C SER A 12 5.38 -4.51 1.75
N LEU A 13 4.11 -4.65 2.15
CA LEU A 13 3.00 -4.72 1.21
C LEU A 13 2.72 -3.36 0.54
N LEU A 14 2.89 -2.25 1.24
CA LEU A 14 2.81 -0.91 0.66
C LEU A 14 3.94 -0.68 -0.35
N CYS A 15 5.16 -1.13 -0.07
CA CYS A 15 6.26 -1.09 -1.04
C CYS A 15 5.94 -1.90 -2.30
N ASP A 16 5.46 -3.13 -2.15
CA ASP A 16 5.08 -3.99 -3.27
C ASP A 16 3.99 -3.34 -4.15
N ILE A 17 3.02 -2.64 -3.53
CA ILE A 17 1.98 -1.90 -4.26
C ILE A 17 2.58 -0.67 -4.97
N GLY A 18 3.49 0.05 -4.31
CA GLY A 18 4.16 1.23 -4.88
C GLY A 18 5.06 0.90 -6.07
N GLY A 19 5.76 -0.24 -6.02
CA GLY A 19 6.62 -0.74 -7.10
C GLY A 19 5.88 -1.44 -8.25
N GLY A 20 4.56 -1.59 -8.14
CA GLY A 20 3.75 -2.34 -9.08
C GLY A 20 3.75 -3.83 -8.75
N LEU A 21 2.57 -4.37 -8.43
CA LEU A 21 2.40 -5.79 -8.13
C LEU A 21 2.74 -6.64 -9.35
N SER A 22 3.83 -7.41 -9.26
CA SER A 22 4.27 -8.33 -10.31
C SER A 22 3.52 -9.66 -10.31
N ALA A 23 2.77 -9.96 -9.24
CA ALA A 23 2.04 -11.21 -9.08
C ALA A 23 0.66 -11.00 -8.42
N PRO A 24 -0.30 -11.91 -8.65
CA PRO A 24 -1.56 -11.92 -7.94
C PRO A 24 -1.35 -11.99 -6.43
N LEU A 25 -2.16 -11.26 -5.67
CA LEU A 25 -2.11 -11.31 -4.22
C LEU A 25 -2.78 -12.59 -3.70
N GLU A 26 -2.01 -13.40 -2.98
CA GLU A 26 -2.53 -14.52 -2.21
C GLU A 26 -3.56 -14.06 -1.16
N SER A 27 -4.51 -14.92 -0.80
CA SER A 27 -5.66 -14.60 0.07
C SER A 27 -5.28 -13.89 1.39
N SER A 28 -4.18 -14.30 2.02
CA SER A 28 -3.67 -13.70 3.25
C SER A 28 -3.20 -12.25 3.08
N ARG A 29 -2.60 -11.94 1.92
CA ARG A 29 -2.22 -10.56 1.57
C ARG A 29 -3.44 -9.74 1.18
N LEU A 30 -4.43 -10.36 0.56
CA LEU A 30 -5.67 -9.70 0.16
C LEU A 30 -6.44 -9.12 1.37
N THR A 31 -6.55 -9.89 2.46
CA THR A 31 -7.14 -9.41 3.72
C THR A 31 -6.40 -8.20 4.29
N ARG A 32 -5.06 -8.21 4.23
CA ARG A 32 -4.23 -7.07 4.66
C ARG A 32 -4.46 -5.85 3.78
N VAL A 33 -4.52 -6.01 2.45
CA VAL A 33 -4.84 -4.90 1.54
C VAL A 33 -6.19 -4.29 1.87
N ILE A 34 -7.22 -5.09 2.15
CA ILE A 34 -8.54 -4.57 2.56
C ILE A 34 -8.41 -3.73 3.82
N GLY A 35 -7.65 -4.18 4.81
CA GLY A 35 -7.30 -3.40 5.98
C GLY A 35 -6.66 -2.07 5.62
N LEU A 36 -5.61 -2.08 4.78
CA LEU A 36 -4.90 -0.88 4.34
C LEU A 36 -5.79 0.10 3.55
N ILE A 37 -6.76 -0.41 2.78
CA ILE A 37 -7.79 0.41 2.13
C ILE A 37 -8.69 1.07 3.18
N ALA A 38 -9.14 0.33 4.18
CA ALA A 38 -9.97 0.88 5.26
C ALA A 38 -9.21 1.94 6.08
N LEU A 39 -7.89 1.81 6.19
CA LEU A 39 -7.01 2.82 6.80
C LEU A 39 -6.76 4.04 5.91
N GLY A 40 -7.22 4.02 4.66
CA GLY A 40 -7.01 5.06 3.68
C GLY A 40 -5.56 5.15 3.20
N LEU A 41 -4.80 4.06 3.29
CA LEU A 41 -3.41 3.99 2.83
C LEU A 41 -3.34 3.55 1.37
N VAL A 42 -4.22 2.64 0.97
CA VAL A 42 -4.31 2.13 -0.40
C VAL A 42 -5.65 2.53 -1.01
N ARG A 43 -5.66 2.82 -2.30
CA ARG A 43 -6.89 3.00 -3.10
C ARG A 43 -6.95 2.00 -4.25
N ARG A 44 -8.15 1.55 -4.60
CA ARG A 44 -8.38 0.86 -5.88
C ARG A 44 -8.54 1.88 -6.99
N GLU A 45 -7.86 1.65 -8.11
CA GLU A 45 -8.09 2.42 -9.32
C GLU A 45 -9.16 1.74 -10.18
N PRO A 46 -10.02 2.52 -10.85
CA PRO A 46 -10.97 1.96 -11.80
C PRO A 46 -10.23 1.32 -12.97
N GLU A 47 -10.82 0.28 -13.57
CA GLU A 47 -10.25 -0.43 -14.72
C GLU A 47 -9.95 0.50 -15.90
N THR A 48 -10.71 1.59 -16.02
CA THR A 48 -10.52 2.64 -17.04
C THR A 48 -9.21 3.42 -16.87
N GLN A 49 -8.54 3.33 -15.72
CA GLN A 49 -7.24 3.93 -15.43
C GLN A 49 -6.11 2.87 -15.31
N GLY A 50 -6.34 1.67 -15.86
CA GLY A 50 -5.39 0.55 -15.82
C GLY A 50 -5.68 -0.47 -14.70
N GLY A 51 -6.69 -0.20 -13.85
CA GLY A 51 -7.08 -1.10 -12.76
C GLY A 51 -5.99 -1.26 -11.69
N GLY A 52 -6.33 -1.98 -10.61
CA GLY A 52 -5.35 -2.35 -9.58
C GLY A 52 -5.34 -1.44 -8.35
N LEU A 53 -4.19 -1.42 -7.67
CA LEU A 53 -3.99 -0.78 -6.37
C LEU A 53 -2.96 0.32 -6.48
N ARG A 54 -3.20 1.46 -5.81
CA ARG A 54 -2.21 2.54 -5.68
C ARG A 54 -2.10 3.02 -4.24
N LEU A 55 -0.92 3.52 -3.92
CA LEU A 55 -0.67 4.23 -2.68
C LEU A 55 -1.35 5.60 -2.70
N THR A 56 -1.86 5.99 -1.55
CA THR A 56 -2.32 7.37 -1.28
C THR A 56 -1.16 8.21 -0.75
N GLU A 57 -1.28 9.54 -0.75
CA GLU A 57 -0.29 10.43 -0.11
C GLU A 57 -0.03 10.03 1.34
N LYS A 58 -1.09 9.66 2.09
CA LYS A 58 -0.97 9.17 3.46
C LYS A 58 -0.07 7.93 3.58
N ALA A 59 -0.14 7.01 2.62
CA ALA A 59 0.77 5.86 2.62
C ALA A 59 2.21 6.25 2.30
N GLN A 60 2.43 7.23 1.43
CA GLN A 60 3.76 7.75 1.14
C GLN A 60 4.37 8.41 2.38
N ASP A 61 3.58 9.17 3.14
CA ASP A 61 4.00 9.76 4.41
C ASP A 61 4.41 8.67 5.42
N VAL A 62 3.56 7.64 5.58
CA VAL A 62 3.86 6.50 6.48
C VAL A 62 5.15 5.78 6.06
N LEU A 63 5.38 5.60 4.76
CA LEU A 63 6.61 5.00 4.26
C LEU A 63 7.83 5.90 4.55
N ALA A 64 7.70 7.21 4.31
CA ALA A 64 8.76 8.17 4.58
C ALA A 64 9.12 8.25 6.08
N GLU A 65 8.13 8.22 6.97
CA GLU A 65 8.33 8.16 8.43
C GLU A 65 9.10 6.91 8.87
N ARG A 66 8.98 5.82 8.11
CA ARG A 66 9.71 4.56 8.33
C ARG A 66 11.06 4.51 7.61
N GLY A 67 11.50 5.60 6.98
CA GLY A 67 12.74 5.67 6.22
C GLY A 67 12.68 4.96 4.86
N VAL A 68 11.48 4.59 4.40
CA VAL A 68 11.26 3.98 3.10
C VAL A 68 10.99 5.08 2.07
N GLY A 69 12.02 5.46 1.33
CA GLY A 69 11.87 6.28 0.14
C GLY A 69 11.44 5.42 -1.04
N ILE A 70 10.15 5.41 -1.38
CA ILE A 70 9.70 5.01 -2.73
C ILE A 70 10.08 6.14 -3.70
N ASN A 71 11.38 6.24 -3.96
CA ASN A 71 11.96 7.17 -4.89
C ASN A 71 12.76 6.35 -5.91
N GLU A 72 12.05 5.76 -6.87
CA GLU A 72 12.68 5.31 -8.11
C GLU A 72 12.36 6.38 -9.17
N SER A 73 13.42 7.06 -9.60
CA SER A 73 13.42 7.97 -10.76
C SER A 73 13.25 7.22 -12.07
#